data_AF-A0A892I516-F1
#
_entry.id   AF-A0A892I516-F1
#
_cell.length_a   1.000
_cell.length_b   1.000
_cell.length_c   1.000
_cell.angle_alpha   90.00
_cell.angle_beta   90.00
_cell.angle_gamma   90.00
#
_symmetry.space_group_name_H-M   'P 1'
#
loop_
_entity.id
_entity.type
_entity.pdbx_description
1 polymer ?
#
loop_
_entity_poly.entity_id
_entity_poly.type
_entity_poly.pdbx_seq_one_letter_code
_entity_poly.pdbx_strand_id
1 'polypeptide(L)'
;MKQTILHALLATLLAGVMAAAHAQADGLALAQRKNCMACHAVGKPLMGPSFHDIAGRYASRPDAADYLAQSIVKGSVGVWGSVPMPANTQLTGAEARTLAQWVLSLR
;
A
#
# COMPACT_ATOMS: atom_id res chain seq x y z
N MET A 1 -11.98 -10.47 39.91
CA MET A 1 -10.72 -10.78 39.20
C MET A 1 -10.92 -11.36 37.80
N LYS A 2 -11.82 -12.35 37.57
CA LYS A 2 -12.12 -12.86 36.21
C LYS A 2 -12.85 -11.86 35.29
N GLN A 3 -13.74 -11.03 35.87
CA GLN A 3 -14.52 -10.02 35.13
C GLN A 3 -13.64 -8.86 34.62
N THR A 4 -12.65 -8.41 35.39
CA THR A 4 -11.76 -7.29 35.01
C THR A 4 -10.77 -7.67 33.89
N ILE A 5 -10.40 -8.95 33.78
CA ILE A 5 -9.54 -9.45 32.70
C ILE A 5 -10.32 -9.51 31.37
N LEU A 6 -11.61 -9.83 31.42
CA LEU A 6 -12.47 -9.91 30.23
C LEU A 6 -12.70 -8.53 29.57
N HIS A 7 -12.82 -7.47 30.37
CA HIS A 7 -12.96 -6.10 29.85
C HIS A 7 -11.66 -5.54 29.28
N ALA A 8 -10.50 -5.90 29.85
CA ALA A 8 -9.19 -5.48 29.34
C ALA A 8 -8.84 -6.12 27.98
N LEU A 9 -9.30 -7.34 27.72
CA LEU A 9 -9.14 -8.02 26.43
C LEU A 9 -10.07 -7.46 25.35
N LEU A 10 -11.26 -6.97 25.72
CA LEU A 10 -12.20 -6.37 24.77
C LEU A 10 -11.77 -4.97 24.32
N ALA A 11 -11.12 -4.20 25.20
CA ALA A 11 -10.64 -2.85 24.90
C ALA A 11 -9.43 -2.81 23.95
N THR A 12 -8.58 -3.85 23.96
CA THR A 12 -7.39 -3.92 23.09
C THR A 12 -7.72 -4.34 21.66
N LEU A 13 -8.78 -5.14 21.45
CA LEU A 13 -9.23 -5.48 20.09
C LEU A 13 -9.80 -4.28 19.32
N LEU A 14 -10.52 -3.36 19.98
CA LEU A 14 -11.14 -2.21 19.30
C LEU A 14 -10.11 -1.17 18.79
N ALA A 15 -9.02 -0.96 19.52
CA ALA A 15 -8.00 0.02 19.15
C ALA A 15 -7.21 -0.39 17.88
N GLY A 16 -6.93 -1.69 17.71
CA GLY A 16 -6.18 -2.20 16.55
C GLY A 16 -6.93 -2.07 15.23
N VAL A 17 -8.26 -2.26 15.23
CA VAL A 17 -9.09 -2.18 14.02
C VAL A 17 -9.20 -0.74 13.51
N MET A 18 -9.28 0.24 14.42
CA MET A 18 -9.38 1.66 14.05
C MET A 18 -8.09 2.21 13.41
N ALA A 19 -6.92 1.80 13.90
CA ALA A 19 -5.64 2.23 13.36
C ALA A 19 -5.41 1.69 11.94
N ALA A 20 -5.74 0.42 11.69
CA ALA A 20 -5.62 -0.18 10.36
C ALA A 20 -6.58 0.46 9.34
N ALA A 21 -7.81 0.76 9.77
CA ALA A 21 -8.79 1.44 8.92
C ALA A 21 -8.35 2.86 8.51
N HIS A 22 -7.75 3.63 9.43
CA HIS A 22 -7.23 4.97 9.12
C HIS A 22 -6.05 4.92 8.15
N ALA A 23 -5.08 4.04 8.38
CA ALA A 23 -3.94 3.88 7.48
C ALA A 23 -4.36 3.45 6.06
N GLN A 24 -5.40 2.61 5.94
CA GLN A 24 -5.96 2.20 4.66
C GLN A 24 -6.66 3.36 3.93
N ALA A 25 -7.41 4.19 4.65
CA ALA A 25 -8.09 5.36 4.10
C ALA A 25 -7.08 6.42 3.60
N ASP A 26 -6.01 6.65 4.36
CA ASP A 26 -4.98 7.64 4.03
C ASP A 26 -4.18 7.24 2.79
N GLY A 27 -3.84 5.96 2.65
CA GLY A 27 -3.12 5.43 1.50
C GLY A 27 -3.94 5.49 0.20
N LEU A 28 -5.21 5.08 0.24
CA LEU A 28 -6.10 5.16 -0.92
C LEU A 28 -6.32 6.63 -1.34
N ALA A 29 -6.57 7.52 -0.38
CA ALA A 29 -6.77 8.93 -0.65
C ALA A 29 -5.51 9.56 -1.27
N LEU A 30 -4.30 9.20 -0.79
CA LEU A 30 -3.05 9.63 -1.40
C LEU A 30 -2.89 9.10 -2.82
N ALA A 31 -3.20 7.82 -3.06
CA ALA A 31 -3.12 7.19 -4.38
C ALA A 31 -4.06 7.87 -5.39
N GLN A 32 -5.27 8.25 -4.95
CA GLN A 32 -6.21 9.03 -5.76
C GLN A 32 -5.67 10.44 -6.05
N ARG A 33 -5.23 11.18 -5.03
CA ARG A 33 -4.67 12.54 -5.19
C ARG A 33 -3.45 12.60 -6.10
N LYS A 34 -2.64 11.53 -6.10
CA LYS A 34 -1.41 11.42 -6.89
C LYS A 34 -1.61 10.69 -8.22
N ASN A 35 -2.87 10.45 -8.60
CA ASN A 35 -3.30 9.90 -9.88
C ASN A 35 -2.83 8.47 -10.16
N CYS A 36 -2.52 7.68 -9.13
CA CYS A 36 -2.11 6.28 -9.28
C CYS A 36 -3.24 5.42 -9.87
N MET A 37 -4.50 5.81 -9.58
CA MET A 37 -5.71 5.10 -10.02
C MET A 37 -5.99 5.19 -11.53
N ALA A 38 -5.26 6.05 -12.26
CA ALA A 38 -5.38 6.14 -13.71
C ALA A 38 -4.80 4.90 -14.43
N CYS A 39 -3.83 4.22 -13.80
CA CYS A 39 -3.14 3.08 -14.39
C CYS A 39 -3.28 1.80 -13.55
N HIS A 40 -3.54 1.93 -12.25
CA HIS A 40 -3.68 0.82 -11.32
C HIS A 40 -5.09 0.77 -10.72
N ALA A 41 -5.52 -0.43 -10.33
CA ALA A 41 -6.67 -0.61 -9.47
C ALA A 41 -6.32 -1.56 -8.33
N VAL A 42 -7.12 -1.53 -7.26
CA VAL A 42 -6.93 -2.42 -6.11
C VAL A 42 -7.06 -3.88 -6.53
N GLY A 43 -8.18 -4.21 -7.20
CA GLY A 43 -8.63 -5.56 -7.51
C GLY A 43 -8.02 -6.23 -8.75
N LYS A 44 -8.15 -5.56 -9.90
CA LYS A 44 -7.85 -6.14 -11.22
C LYS A 44 -6.83 -5.26 -11.94
N PRO A 45 -5.93 -5.84 -12.76
CA PRO A 45 -5.02 -5.07 -13.60
C PRO A 45 -5.76 -4.12 -14.54
N LEU A 46 -5.12 -3.00 -14.87
CA LEU A 46 -5.56 -2.01 -15.85
C LEU A 46 -4.44 -1.85 -16.90
N MET A 47 -3.74 -0.72 -16.89
CA MET A 47 -2.49 -0.52 -17.65
C MET A 47 -1.31 -1.13 -16.88
N GLY A 48 -1.32 -0.96 -15.56
CA GLY A 48 -0.40 -1.59 -14.63
C GLY A 48 -1.02 -2.79 -13.90
N PRO A 49 -0.21 -3.53 -13.13
CA PRO A 49 -0.70 -4.61 -12.26
C PRO A 49 -1.69 -4.09 -11.21
N SER A 50 -2.54 -4.96 -10.69
CA SER A 50 -3.37 -4.60 -9.54
C SER A 50 -2.52 -4.37 -8.29
N PHE A 51 -3.00 -3.59 -7.33
CA PHE A 51 -2.30 -3.43 -6.07
C PHE A 51 -2.25 -4.74 -5.27
N HIS A 52 -3.26 -5.62 -5.38
CA HIS A 52 -3.19 -6.97 -4.82
C HIS A 52 -2.06 -7.80 -5.45
N ASP A 53 -1.86 -7.74 -6.76
CA ASP A 53 -0.77 -8.47 -7.43
C ASP A 53 0.59 -7.97 -6.94
N ILE A 54 0.75 -6.65 -6.81
CA ILE A 54 1.97 -6.05 -6.26
C ILE A 54 2.20 -6.52 -4.82
N ALA A 55 1.17 -6.45 -3.97
CA ALA A 55 1.23 -6.89 -2.58
C ALA A 55 1.65 -8.37 -2.47
N GLY A 56 1.02 -9.24 -3.26
CA GLY A 56 1.31 -10.67 -3.31
C GLY A 56 2.72 -10.97 -3.78
N ARG A 57 3.19 -10.34 -4.87
CA ARG A 57 4.53 -10.56 -5.42
C ARG A 57 5.65 -10.19 -4.44
N TYR A 58 5.47 -9.12 -3.67
CA TYR A 58 6.51 -8.60 -2.77
C TYR A 58 6.31 -8.96 -1.30
N ALA A 59 5.33 -9.81 -0.97
CA ALA A 59 4.98 -10.15 0.42
C ALA A 59 6.14 -10.75 1.24
N SER A 60 7.06 -11.48 0.61
CA SER A 60 8.20 -12.12 1.26
C SER A 60 9.50 -11.34 1.18
N ARG A 61 9.47 -10.13 0.58
CA ARG A 61 10.67 -9.31 0.39
C ARG A 61 10.90 -8.42 1.63
N PRO A 62 12.04 -8.54 2.35
CA PRO A 62 12.28 -7.77 3.57
C PRO A 62 12.32 -6.24 3.38
N ASP A 63 12.78 -5.79 2.22
CA ASP A 63 12.92 -4.37 1.84
C ASP A 63 11.80 -3.90 0.87
N ALA A 64 10.65 -4.59 0.85
CA ALA A 64 9.59 -4.34 -0.14
C ALA A 64 9.12 -2.89 -0.18
N ALA A 65 8.93 -2.25 0.98
CA ALA A 65 8.46 -0.87 1.03
C ALA A 65 9.46 0.11 0.39
N ASP A 66 10.76 -0.09 0.61
CA ASP A 66 11.82 0.77 0.07
C ASP A 66 11.99 0.54 -1.44
N TYR A 67 11.97 -0.72 -1.85
CA TYR A 67 12.04 -1.11 -3.24
C TYR A 67 10.87 -0.55 -4.07
N LEU A 68 9.65 -0.67 -3.55
CA LEU A 68 8.46 -0.15 -4.20
C LEU A 68 8.44 1.38 -4.20
N ALA A 69 8.83 2.04 -3.11
CA ALA A 69 8.92 3.50 -3.06
C ALA A 69 9.90 4.04 -4.13
N GLN A 70 11.05 3.40 -4.30
CA GLN A 70 11.99 3.76 -5.37
C GLN A 70 11.39 3.53 -6.76
N SER A 71 10.70 2.41 -6.97
CA SER A 71 10.02 2.12 -8.24
C SER A 71 8.94 3.16 -8.54
N ILE A 72 8.16 3.57 -7.54
CA ILE A 72 7.13 4.61 -7.66
C ILE A 72 7.74 5.94 -8.12
N VAL A 73 8.83 6.39 -7.48
CA VAL A 73 9.46 7.68 -7.81
C VAL A 73 10.18 7.63 -9.16
N LYS A 74 10.96 6.57 -9.41
CA LYS A 74 11.83 6.46 -10.60
C LYS A 74 11.13 5.90 -11.84
N GLY A 75 9.93 5.36 -11.68
CA GLY A 75 9.29 4.56 -12.71
C GLY A 75 9.82 3.12 -12.74
N SER A 76 9.21 2.28 -13.57
CA SER A 76 9.56 0.87 -13.69
C SER A 76 9.18 0.33 -15.07
N VAL A 77 9.97 -0.59 -15.61
CA VAL A 77 9.68 -1.31 -16.87
C VAL A 77 10.26 -2.73 -16.80
N GLY A 78 9.64 -3.69 -17.49
CA GLY A 78 10.13 -5.06 -17.60
C GLY A 78 9.71 -6.00 -16.46
N VAL A 79 9.39 -5.48 -15.28
CA VAL A 79 8.98 -6.31 -14.13
C VAL A 79 7.59 -6.93 -14.32
N TRP A 80 6.67 -6.17 -14.92
CA TRP A 80 5.26 -6.55 -15.12
C TRP A 80 4.86 -6.65 -16.60
N GLY A 81 5.79 -6.34 -17.51
CA GLY A 81 5.55 -6.28 -18.95
C GLY A 81 6.39 -5.20 -19.62
N SER A 82 6.12 -4.98 -20.91
CA SER A 82 6.81 -3.99 -21.74
C SER A 82 6.29 -2.57 -21.56
N VAL A 83 5.10 -2.37 -20.99
CA VAL A 83 4.53 -1.05 -20.73
C VAL A 83 5.28 -0.40 -19.55
N PRO A 84 5.95 0.75 -19.74
CA PRO A 84 6.66 1.42 -18.66
C PRO A 84 5.69 2.16 -17.75
N MET A 85 5.90 2.07 -16.43
CA MET A 85 5.38 3.02 -15.46
C MET A 85 6.29 4.26 -15.47
N PRO A 86 5.79 5.46 -15.84
CA PRO A 86 6.59 6.68 -15.83
C PRO A 86 7.09 7.04 -14.41
N ALA A 87 8.16 7.83 -14.35
CA ALA A 87 8.63 8.42 -13.09
C ALA A 87 7.57 9.37 -12.53
N ASN A 88 7.20 9.21 -11.26
CA ASN A 88 6.25 10.08 -10.57
C ASN A 88 7.01 11.21 -9.85
N THR A 89 7.53 12.17 -10.61
CA THR A 89 8.35 13.28 -10.11
C THR A 89 7.64 14.24 -9.16
N GLN A 90 6.30 14.17 -9.11
CA GLN A 90 5.42 14.92 -8.20
C GLN A 90 5.29 14.31 -6.79
N LEU A 91 5.88 13.13 -6.56
CA LEU A 91 5.87 12.46 -5.26
C LEU A 91 7.16 12.78 -4.50
N THR A 92 6.99 13.12 -3.22
CA THR A 92 8.11 13.08 -2.28
C THR A 92 8.46 11.63 -1.94
N GLY A 93 9.70 11.39 -1.48
CA GLY A 93 10.10 10.06 -1.01
C GLY A 93 9.24 9.54 0.15
N ALA A 94 8.76 10.44 1.01
CA ALA A 94 7.85 10.09 2.11
C ALA A 94 6.48 9.63 1.59
N GLU A 95 5.87 10.37 0.67
CA GLU A 95 4.59 9.97 0.06
C GLU A 95 4.72 8.64 -0.70
N ALA A 96 5.82 8.44 -1.43
CA ALA A 96 6.08 7.17 -2.12
C ALA A 96 6.22 6.00 -1.16
N ARG A 97 6.86 6.21 0.01
CA ARG A 97 6.93 5.19 1.07
C ARG A 97 5.56 4.88 1.67
N THR A 98 4.74 5.90 1.93
CA THR A 98 3.37 5.72 2.41
C THR A 98 2.54 4.91 1.42
N LEU A 99 2.62 5.22 0.12
CA LEU A 99 1.95 4.46 -0.93
C LEU A 99 2.44 3.01 -1.00
N ALA A 100 3.77 2.79 -0.93
CA ALA A 100 4.33 1.44 -0.94
C ALA A 100 3.86 0.59 0.25
N GLN A 101 3.83 1.17 1.45
CA GLN A 101 3.35 0.49 2.66
C GLN A 101 1.85 0.17 2.56
N TRP A 102 1.06 1.12 2.06
CA TRP A 102 -0.36 0.91 1.81
C TRP A 102 -0.59 -0.22 0.78
N VAL A 103 0.13 -0.22 -0.34
CA VAL A 103 0.00 -1.30 -1.33
C VAL A 103 0.32 -2.65 -0.70
N LEU A 104 1.37 -2.76 0.12
CA LEU A 104 1.74 -4.00 0.80
C LEU A 104 0.72 -4.44 1.87
N SER A 105 -0.10 -3.51 2.39
CA SER A 105 -1.16 -3.84 3.35
C SER A 105 -2.41 -4.40 2.69
N LEU A 106 -2.56 -4.27 1.37
CA LEU A 106 -3.72 -4.75 0.62
C LEU A 106 -3.71 -6.27 0.39
N ARG A 107 -2.87 -7.04 1.06
CA ARG A 107 -2.86 -8.51 0.92
C ARG A 107 -4.01 -9.18 1.67
#